data_AF-A0A401IGK6-F1
#
_entry.id   AF-A0A401IGK6-F1
#
_cell.length_a   1.000
_cell.length_b   1.000
_cell.length_c   1.000
_cell.angle_alpha   90.00
_cell.angle_beta   90.00
_cell.angle_gamma   90.00
#
_symmetry.space_group_name_H-M   'P 1'
#
loop_
_entity.id
_entity.type
_entity.pdbx_description
1 polymer ?
#
loop_
_entity_poly.entity_id
_entity_poly.type
_entity_poly.pdbx_seq_one_letter_code
_entity_poly.pdbx_strand_id
1 'polypeptide(L)' 'MQPKNRQRIFDELDKLLNNPTQVDFKSLKGRSGYRLRIGDYRILIEVNKEERLFIITEIGSRGDIYK' A
#
# COMPACT_ATOMS: atom_id res chain seq x y z
N MET A 1 -7.89 13.09 -5.34
CA MET A 1 -8.36 11.69 -5.24
C MET A 1 -9.89 11.70 -5.15
N GLN A 2 -10.62 10.97 -5.99
CA GLN A 2 -12.08 10.94 -5.93
C GLN A 2 -12.58 10.18 -4.68
N PRO A 3 -13.77 10.51 -4.10
CA PRO A 3 -14.28 9.89 -2.88
C PRO A 3 -14.36 8.35 -2.93
N LYS A 4 -14.76 7.79 -4.08
CA LYS A 4 -14.84 6.34 -4.31
C LYS A 4 -13.47 5.64 -4.23
N ASN A 5 -12.39 6.35 -4.59
CA ASN A 5 -11.04 5.81 -4.51
C ASN A 5 -10.54 5.80 -3.06
N ARG A 6 -10.99 6.76 -2.24
CA ARG A 6 -10.68 6.78 -0.80
C ARG A 6 -11.23 5.55 -0.09
N GLN A 7 -12.50 5.21 -0.33
CA GLN A 7 -13.12 4.04 0.31
C GLN A 7 -12.38 2.75 -0.06
N ARG A 8 -12.09 2.56 -1.35
CA ARG A 8 -11.31 1.40 -1.81
C ARG A 8 -9.94 1.29 -1.17
N ILE A 9 -9.29 2.42 -0.87
CA ILE A 9 -8.00 2.41 -0.17
C ILE A 9 -8.16 1.87 1.24
N PHE A 10 -9.14 2.38 1.99
CA PHE A 10 -9.42 1.89 3.33
C PHE A 10 -9.78 0.40 3.34
N ASP A 11 -10.65 -0.04 2.43
CA ASP A 11 -11.08 -1.44 2.35
C ASP A 11 -9.89 -2.40 2.10
N GLU A 12 -8.94 -2.01 1.25
CA GLU A 12 -7.74 -2.81 0.96
C GLU A 12 -6.70 -2.76 2.10
N LEU A 13 -6.62 -1.65 2.84
CA LEU A 13 -5.80 -1.58 4.05
C LEU A 13 -6.37 -2.47 5.17
N ASP A 14 -7.69 -2.50 5.34
CA ASP A 14 -8.34 -3.41 6.30
C ASP A 14 -8.10 -4.87 5.92
N LYS A 15 -8.20 -5.21 4.62
CA LYS A 15 -7.84 -6.56 4.15
C LYS A 15 -6.37 -6.88 4.38
N LEU A 16 -5.46 -5.92 4.14
CA LEU A 16 -4.04 -6.09 4.40
C LEU A 16 -3.77 -6.44 5.87
N LEU A 17 -4.43 -5.74 6.81
CA LEU A 17 -4.27 -5.99 8.25
C LEU A 17 -4.83 -7.36 8.68
N ASN A 18 -5.93 -7.80 8.06
CA ASN A 18 -6.54 -9.10 8.36
C ASN A 18 -5.78 -10.28 7.74
N ASN A 19 -5.45 -10.17 6.46
CA ASN A 19 -4.72 -11.19 5.73
C ASN A 19 -3.97 -10.59 4.52
N PRO A 20 -2.65 -10.38 4.64
CA PRO A 20 -1.82 -9.83 3.56
C PRO A 20 -1.87 -10.61 2.24
N THR A 21 -2.26 -11.88 2.24
CA THR A 21 -2.34 -12.71 1.02
C THR A 21 -3.57 -12.44 0.16
N GLN A 22 -4.57 -11.73 0.70
CA GLN A 22 -5.81 -11.40 -0.02
C GLN A 22 -5.70 -10.11 -0.84
N VAL A 23 -4.56 -9.42 -0.78
CA VAL A 23 -4.32 -8.14 -1.43
C VAL A 23 -3.07 -8.21 -2.31
N ASP A 24 -2.94 -7.32 -3.31
CA ASP A 24 -1.70 -7.21 -4.11
C ASP A 24 -0.64 -6.41 -3.35
N PHE A 25 -0.20 -7.00 -2.23
CA PHE A 25 0.86 -6.49 -1.36
C PHE A 25 2.16 -7.27 -1.62
N LYS A 26 3.19 -6.58 -2.12
CA LYS A 26 4.45 -7.22 -2.54
C LYS A 26 5.64 -6.38 -2.11
N SER A 27 6.78 -7.03 -1.86
CA SER A 27 8.04 -6.32 -1.63
C SER A 27 8.44 -5.50 -2.87
N LEU A 28 9.10 -4.38 -2.62
CA LEU A 28 9.70 -3.58 -3.69
C LEU A 28 10.93 -4.29 -4.25
N LYS A 29 11.18 -4.11 -5.56
CA LYS A 29 12.40 -4.60 -6.18
C LYS A 29 13.50 -3.56 -5.99
N GLY A 30 14.67 -4.00 -5.52
CA GLY A 30 15.87 -3.16 -5.42
C GLY A 30 15.91 -2.18 -4.24
N ARG A 31 14.89 -2.16 -3.36
CA ARG A 31 14.92 -1.39 -2.11
C ARG A 31 14.03 -2.02 -1.04
N SER A 32 14.21 -1.59 0.21
CA SER A 32 13.35 -1.99 1.32
C SER A 32 11.92 -1.44 1.16
N GLY A 33 10.99 -2.08 1.87
CA GLY A 33 9.59 -1.71 1.84
C GLY A 33 8.75 -2.52 0.85
N TYR A 34 7.48 -2.17 0.81
CA TYR A 34 6.43 -2.91 0.14
C TYR A 34 5.55 -1.96 -0.67
N ARG A 35 4.77 -2.55 -1.56
CA ARG A 35 3.78 -1.89 -2.39
C ARG A 35 2.46 -2.62 -2.30
N LEU A 36 1.41 -1.89 -1.93
CA LEU A 36 0.03 -2.31 -2.11
C LEU A 36 -0.53 -1.69 -3.40
N ARG A 37 -1.11 -2.50 -4.28
CA ARG A 37 -1.75 -2.03 -5.52
C ARG A 37 -3.27 -2.00 -5.38
N ILE A 38 -3.88 -0.86 -5.70
CA ILE A 38 -5.32 -0.62 -5.59
C ILE A 38 -5.81 0.03 -6.88
N GLY A 39 -6.18 -0.79 -7.87
CA GLY A 39 -6.51 -0.32 -9.22
C GLY A 39 -5.33 0.45 -9.84
N ASP A 40 -5.52 1.76 -10.05
CA ASP A 40 -4.54 2.67 -10.62
C ASP A 40 -3.61 3.31 -9.59
N TYR A 41 -3.90 3.15 -8.30
CA TYR A 41 -3.09 3.67 -7.21
C TYR A 41 -2.09 2.64 -6.70
N ARG A 42 -0.97 3.14 -6.19
CA ARG A 42 0.01 2.39 -5.42
C ARG A 42 0.18 3.07 -4.08
N ILE A 43 0.42 2.25 -3.08
CA ILE A 43 0.75 2.70 -1.73
C ILE A 43 2.11 2.09 -1.38
N LEU A 44 3.06 2.93 -1.04
CA LEU A 44 4.36 2.51 -0.52
C LEU A 44 4.27 2.37 0.99
N ILE A 45 4.76 1.23 1.49
CA ILE A 45 4.59 0.84 2.88
C ILE A 45 5.92 0.36 3.43
N GLU A 46 6.34 0.93 4.54
CA GLU A 46 7.39 0.38 5.39
C GLU A 46 6.76 -0.46 6.51
N VAL A 47 7.40 -1.57 6.87
CA VAL A 47 6.91 -2.47 7.91
C VAL A 47 7.90 -2.47 9.06
N ASN A 48 7.53 -1.86 10.17
CA ASN A 48 8.25 -2.00 11.43
C ASN A 48 7.71 -3.22 12.18
N LYS A 49 8.49 -4.30 12.17
CA LYS A 49 8.09 -5.57 12.80
C LYS A 49 8.13 -5.52 14.33
N GLU A 50 9.03 -4.73 14.90
CA GLU A 50 9.20 -4.61 16.36
C GLU A 50 7.98 -3.92 16.97
N GLU A 51 7.57 -2.82 16.36
CA GLU A 51 6.41 -2.03 16.81
C GLU A 51 5.08 -2.53 16.22
N ARG A 52 5.12 -3.52 15.33
CA ARG A 52 3.95 -4.05 14.58
C ARG A 52 3.21 -2.95 13.79
N LEU A 53 3.97 -2.05 13.18
CA LEU A 53 3.43 -0.91 12.44
C LEU A 53 3.62 -1.08 10.93
N PHE A 54 2.57 -0.72 10.19
CA PHE A 54 2.64 -0.44 8.76
C PHE A 54 2.65 1.09 8.58
N ILE A 55 3.74 1.61 8.02
CA ILE A 55 3.96 3.04 7.84
C ILE A 55 3.73 3.35 6.36
N ILE A 56 2.69 4.12 6.07
CA ILE A 56 2.39 4.56 4.71
C ILE A 56 3.30 5.74 4.38
N THR A 57 4.26 5.54 3.49
CA THR A 57 5.21 6.60 3.10
C THR A 57 4.72 7.43 1.92
N GLU A 58 3.96 6.81 1.01
CA GLU A 58 3.44 7.51 -0.17
C GLU A 58 2.18 6.85 -0.73
N ILE A 59 1.27 7.67 -1.27
CA ILE A 59 0.09 7.23 -2.01
C ILE A 59 0.05 8.00 -3.33
N GLY A 60 0.11 7.29 -4.45
CA GLY A 60 0.23 7.92 -5.76
C GLY A 60 -0.40 7.11 -6.89
N SER A 61 -0.63 7.78 -8.02
CA SER A 61 -1.08 7.14 -9.26
C SER A 61 0.07 6.33 -9.89
N ARG A 62 -0.23 5.49 -10.88
CA ARG A 62 0.81 4.80 -11.67
C ARG A 62 1.71 5.83 -12.36
N GLY A 63 2.97 5.89 -11.94
CA GLY A 63 4.01 6.72 -12.56
C GLY A 63 4.39 7.94 -11.74
N ASP A 64 3.49 8.47 -10.91
CA ASP A 64 3.82 9.57 -9.99
C ASP A 64 4.58 9.08 -8.77
N ILE A 65 4.29 7.86 -8.29
CA ILE A 65 4.89 7.28 -7.08
C ILE A 65 6.37 6.85 -7.23
N TYR A 66 6.98 7.12 -8.39
CA TYR A 66 8.38 6.82 -8.68
C TYR A 66 9.14 8.07 -9.15
N LYS A 67 8.54 9.25 -9.07
CA LYS A 67 9.17 10.52 -9.42
C LYS A 67 9.80 11.18 -8.20
#